data_AF-A0AAE3CEV8-F1
#
_entry.id   AF-A0AAE3CEV8-F1
#
_cell.length_a   1.000
_cell.length_b   1.000
_cell.length_c   1.000
_cell.angle_alpha   90.00
_cell.angle_beta   90.00
_cell.angle_gamma   90.00
#
_symmetry.space_group_name_H-M   'P 1'
#
loop_
_entity.id
_entity.type
_entity.pdbx_description
1 polymer ?
#
loop_
_entity_poly.entity_id
_entity_poly.type
_entity_poly.pdbx_seq_one_letter_code
_entity_poly.pdbx_strand_id
1 'polypeptide(L)' 'MTIVTLSSRGRLTLPAEVRSKIKATKFLVLLEDDSIRLIPLPEPLKLKGSIKIPWTLDELEEAGEEFALKRAEG' A
#
# COMPACT_ATOMS: atom_id res chain seq x y z
N MET A 1 -19.17 15.83 -15.73
CA MET A 1 -18.99 14.79 -16.76
C MET A 1 -17.93 15.29 -17.71
N THR A 2 -16.83 14.55 -17.88
CA THR A 2 -15.67 15.03 -18.64
C THR A 2 -15.27 13.96 -19.64
N ILE A 3 -15.19 14.34 -20.91
CA ILE A 3 -14.77 13.45 -22.01
C ILE A 3 -13.26 13.56 -22.15
N VAL A 4 -12.59 12.43 -22.28
CA VAL A 4 -11.13 12.35 -22.47
C VAL A 4 -10.82 11.53 -23.72
N THR A 5 -9.73 11.85 -24.40
CA THR A 5 -9.29 11.14 -25.60
C THR A 5 -8.13 10.22 -25.27
N LEU A 6 -8.13 9.02 -25.86
CA LEU A 6 -7.00 8.11 -25.79
C LEU A 6 -5.84 8.66 -26.61
N SER A 7 -4.68 8.83 -25.98
CA SER A 7 -3.48 9.20 -26.73
C SER A 7 -3.04 8.08 -27.69
N SER A 8 -2.23 8.40 -28.69
CA SER A 8 -1.66 7.43 -29.64
C SER A 8 -0.89 6.27 -29.00
N ARG A 9 -0.48 6.41 -27.73
CA ARG A 9 0.18 5.36 -26.93
C ARG A 9 -0.77 4.61 -25.99
N GLY A 10 -2.08 4.76 -26.16
CA GLY A 10 -3.07 4.08 -25.31
C GLY A 10 -3.21 4.67 -23.90
N ARG A 11 -2.77 5.90 -23.65
CA ARG A 11 -2.88 6.54 -22.32
C ARG A 11 -4.14 7.40 -22.21
N LEU A 12 -4.88 7.23 -21.12
CA LEU A 12 -5.94 8.14 -20.68
C LEU A 12 -5.39 9.07 -19.58
N THR A 13 -5.63 10.37 -19.70
CA THR A 13 -5.20 11.35 -18.71
C THR A 13 -6.39 11.80 -17.89
N LEU A 14 -6.31 11.63 -16.56
CA LEU A 14 -7.35 12.09 -15.66
C LEU A 14 -7.28 13.62 -15.47
N PRO A 15 -8.40 14.35 -15.67
CA PRO A 15 -8.47 15.78 -15.42
C PRO A 15 -8.07 16.14 -13.99
N ALA A 16 -7.54 17.36 -13.80
CA ALA A 16 -7.06 17.82 -12.50
C ALA A 16 -8.14 17.75 -11.40
N GLU A 17 -9.39 18.05 -11.74
CA GLU A 17 -10.54 17.99 -10.83
C GLU A 17 -10.85 16.57 -10.32
N VAL A 18 -10.59 15.56 -11.13
CA VAL A 18 -10.78 14.14 -10.76
C VAL A 18 -9.58 13.68 -9.93
N ARG A 19 -8.36 14.05 -10.34
CA ARG A 19 -7.13 13.72 -9.61
C ARG A 19 -7.07 14.35 -8.22
N SER A 20 -7.57 15.58 -8.03
CA SER A 20 -7.54 16.23 -6.70
C SER A 20 -8.40 15.51 -5.67
N LYS A 21 -9.48 14.86 -6.12
CA LYS A 21 -10.38 14.05 -5.27
C LYS A 21 -9.82 12.67 -4.96
N ILE A 22 -8.96 12.13 -5.83
CA ILE A 22 -8.38 10.79 -5.71
C ILE A 22 -6.90 10.90 -5.35
N LYS A 23 -6.56 10.73 -4.07
CA LYS A 23 -5.18 10.77 -3.55
C LYS A 23 -4.45 9.43 -3.75
N ALA A 24 -4.52 8.86 -4.95
CA ALA A 24 -3.86 7.59 -5.28
C ALA A 24 -3.06 7.71 -6.58
N THR A 25 -1.93 7.02 -6.61
CA THR A 25 -1.03 6.95 -7.78
C THR A 25 -1.15 5.64 -8.54
N LYS A 26 -1.70 4.61 -7.90
CA LYS A 26 -1.90 3.27 -8.45
C LYS A 26 -3.38 2.92 -8.48
N PHE A 27 -3.80 2.24 -9.54
CA PHE A 27 -5.19 1.85 -9.75
C PHE A 27 -5.24 0.39 -10.21
N LEU A 28 -6.21 -0.35 -9.68
CA LEU A 28 -6.69 -1.56 -10.29
C LEU A 28 -7.62 -1.18 -11.46
N VAL A 29 -7.36 -1.76 -12.62
CA VAL A 29 -8.17 -1.59 -13.82
C VAL A 29 -9.04 -2.83 -13.96
N LEU A 30 -10.36 -2.67 -13.89
CA LEU A 30 -11.33 -3.73 -14.19
C LEU A 30 -12.06 -3.39 -15.47
N LEU A 31 -12.17 -4.37 -16.37
CA LEU A 31 -13.05 -4.30 -17.54
C LEU A 31 -14.37 -4.95 -17.15
N GLU A 32 -15.45 -4.16 -17.15
CA GLU A 32 -16.82 -4.60 -16.87
C GLU A 32 -17.68 -4.25 -18.07
N ASP A 33 -18.09 -5.26 -18.83
CA ASP A 33 -18.83 -5.16 -20.09
C ASP A 33 -18.13 -4.20 -21.07
N ASP A 34 -18.73 -3.03 -21.31
CA ASP A 34 -18.22 -1.98 -22.21
C ASP A 34 -17.56 -0.81 -21.47
N SER A 35 -17.28 -0.99 -20.17
CA SER A 35 -16.75 0.08 -19.30
C SER A 35 -15.49 -0.34 -18.56
N ILE A 36 -14.63 0.64 -18.26
CA ILE A 36 -13.45 0.43 -17.43
C ILE A 36 -13.68 1.10 -16.08
N ARG A 37 -13.56 0.33 -15.01
CA ARG A 37 -13.57 0.83 -13.63
C ARG A 37 -12.14 0.94 -13.12
N LEU A 38 -11.80 2.12 -12.60
CA LEU A 38 -10.52 2.40 -11.96
C LEU A 38 -10.72 2.45 -10.44
N ILE A 39 -10.14 1.49 -9.73
CA ILE A 39 -10.21 1.42 -8.27
C ILE A 39 -8.87 1.86 -7.69
N PRO A 40 -8.80 2.97 -6.93
CA PRO A 40 -7.54 3.42 -6.35
C PRO A 40 -7.03 2.37 -5.36
N LEU A 41 -5.77 1.99 -5.51
CA LEU A 41 -5.11 1.14 -4.53
C LEU A 41 -4.48 2.04 -3.45
N PRO A 42 -4.64 1.70 -2.16
CA PRO A 42 -3.87 2.38 -1.13
C PRO A 42 -2.40 2.22 -1.47
N GLU A 43 -1.62 3.30 -1.34
CA GLU A 43 -0.18 3.13 -1.37
C GLU A 43 0.15 2.12 -0.29
N PRO A 44 0.88 1.02 -0.61
CA PRO A 44 1.39 0.18 0.46
C PRO A 44 2.10 1.14 1.39
N LEU A 45 1.71 1.13 2.67
CA LEU A 45 2.45 1.83 3.72
C LEU A 45 3.91 1.61 3.37
N LYS A 46 4.71 2.68 3.34
CA LYS A 46 6.15 2.55 3.20
C LYS A 46 6.66 1.80 4.44
N LEU A 47 6.37 0.51 4.52
CA LEU A 47 7.00 -0.51 5.32
C LEU A 47 8.38 -0.74 4.68
N LYS A 48 9.13 0.35 4.47
CA LYS A 48 10.56 0.28 4.70
C LYS A 48 10.67 -0.22 6.13
N GLY A 49 11.50 -1.23 6.38
CA GLY A 49 11.81 -1.75 7.72
C GLY A 49 12.25 -0.64 8.68
N SER A 50 11.30 0.13 9.16
CA SER A 50 11.41 1.38 9.90
C SER A 50 10.44 1.39 11.08
N ILE A 51 9.94 0.21 11.47
CA ILE A 51 9.67 -0.01 12.88
C ILE A 51 11.05 0.02 13.51
N LYS A 52 11.43 1.17 14.08
CA LYS A 52 12.49 1.20 15.09
C LYS A 52 11.97 0.31 16.20
N ILE A 53 12.49 -0.91 16.26
CA ILE A 53 12.31 -1.73 17.44
C ILE A 53 12.95 -0.90 18.57
N PRO A 54 12.18 -0.45 19.58
CA PRO A 54 12.70 0.43 20.64
C PRO A 54 13.57 -0.33 21.64
N TRP A 55 14.00 -1.54 21.29
CA TRP A 55 14.84 -2.41 22.08
C TRP A 55 16.21 -2.54 21.43
N THR A 56 17.25 -2.60 22.26
CA THR A 56 18.58 -3.02 21.82
C THR A 56 18.59 -4.51 21.46
N LEU A 57 19.64 -4.97 20.78
CA LEU A 57 19.81 -6.40 20.51
C LEU A 57 19.84 -7.22 21.81
N ASP A 58 20.52 -6.71 22.83
CA ASP A 58 20.65 -7.36 24.14
C ASP A 58 19.29 -7.48 24.85
N GLU A 59 18.47 -6.43 24.82
CA GLU A 59 17.11 -6.45 25.39
C GLU A 59 16.18 -7.43 24.65
N LEU A 60 16.38 -7.60 23.34
CA LEU A 60 15.63 -8.59 22.55
C LEU A 60 16.09 -10.02 22.85
N GLU A 61 17.38 -10.22 23.08
CA GLU A 61 17.95 -11.52 23.45
C GLU A 61 17.45 -11.95 24.84
N GLU A 62 17.52 -11.07 25.84
CA GLU A 62 17.04 -11.34 27.20
C GLU A 62 15.53 -11.64 27.24
N ALA A 63 14.71 -10.86 26.51
CA ALA A 63 13.28 -11.13 26.38
C ALA A 63 12.99 -12.47 25.66
N GLY A 64 13.83 -12.85 24.71
CA GLY A 64 13.75 -14.12 24.00
C GLY A 64 14.07 -15.31 24.91
N GLU A 65 15.11 -15.20 25.73
CA GLU A 65 15.50 -16.20 26.71
C GLU A 65 14.42 -16.39 27.78
N GLU A 66 13.91 -15.29 28.35
CA GLU A 66 12.80 -15.34 29.31
C GLU A 66 11.57 -16.04 28.71
N PHE A 67 11.22 -15.72 27.46
CA PHE A 67 10.09 -16.34 26.79
C PHE A 67 10.29 -17.84 26.59
N ALA A 68 11.50 -18.25 26.19
CA ALA A 68 11.85 -19.66 26.00
C ALA A 68 11.82 -20.44 27.32
N LEU A 69 12.30 -19.86 28.41
CA LEU A 69 12.28 -20.45 29.75
C LEU A 69 10.85 -20.62 30.26
N LYS A 70 10.02 -19.56 30.18
CA LYS A 70 8.60 -19.62 30.56
C LYS A 70 7.82 -20.64 29.73
N ARG A 71 8.20 -20.85 28.47
CA ARG A 71 7.63 -21.89 27.60
C ARG A 71 8.06 -23.30 28.00
N ALA A 72 9.27 -23.47 28.54
CA ALA A 72 9.78 -24.78 28.96
C ALA A 72 9.25 -25.22 30.34
N GLU A 73 8.80 -24.27 31.17
CA GLU A 73 8.22 -24.53 32.50
C GLU A 73 6.70 -24.83 32.48
N GLY A 74 6.05 -24.70 31.31
CA GLY A 74 4.64 -25.05 31.10
C GLY A 74 4.47 -26.29 30.23
#